data_AF-A0A1Y3VIY2-F1
#
_entry.id   AF-A0A1Y3VIY2-F1
#
_cell.length_a   1.000
_cell.length_b   1.000
_cell.length_c   1.000
_cell.angle_alpha   90.00
_cell.angle_beta   90.00
_cell.angle_gamma   90.00
#
_symmetry.space_group_name_H-M   'P 1'
#
loop_
_entity.id
_entity.type
_entity.pdbx_description
1 polymer ?
#
loop_
_entity_poly.entity_id
_entity_poly.type
_entity_poly.pdbx_seq_one_letter_code
_entity_poly.pdbx_strand_id
1 'polypeptide(L)'
;MYLENNLLYHKTTVERIQLMGWNFDTVTSDETPVEVTIRNNSFVNLRGTNIFLVLNRANVVYERNIFCVTLDSSYSSYLYKLKSDASTATVADNILYDAGVNWAVAASGSAVMPDTNTLEKVASNPFTTADCSSGIFRKSVQYADYGSDIEQM
;
A
#
# COMPACT_ATOMS: atom_id res chain seq x y z
N MET A 1 2.50 9.23 -11.51
CA MET A 1 3.43 8.71 -10.50
C MET A 1 3.69 7.24 -10.81
N TYR A 2 4.95 6.83 -10.83
CA TYR A 2 5.32 5.45 -11.03
C TYR A 2 6.29 5.06 -9.92
N LEU A 3 5.87 4.16 -9.03
CA LEU A 3 6.67 3.64 -7.92
C LEU A 3 6.83 2.14 -8.14
N GLU A 4 8.02 1.74 -8.60
CA GLU A 4 8.32 0.35 -8.90
C GLU A 4 9.62 -0.10 -8.23
N ASN A 5 9.59 -1.32 -7.68
CA ASN A 5 10.77 -2.00 -7.16
C ASN A 5 11.48 -1.25 -6.02
N ASN A 6 10.72 -0.67 -5.08
CA ASN A 6 11.27 0.06 -3.94
C ASN A 6 11.08 -0.70 -2.62
N LEU A 7 12.07 -0.58 -1.74
CA LEU A 7 11.96 -0.97 -0.34
C LEU A 7 11.77 0.28 0.52
N LEU A 8 10.57 0.45 1.06
CA LEU A 8 10.22 1.51 2.00
C LEU A 8 10.08 0.91 3.39
N TYR A 9 10.88 1.39 4.34
CA TYR A 9 10.79 0.93 5.71
C TYR A 9 11.00 2.05 6.72
N HIS A 10 10.50 1.83 7.94
CA HIS A 10 10.77 2.72 9.06
C HIS A 10 11.61 2.00 10.12
N LYS A 11 12.57 2.70 10.74
CA LYS A 11 13.46 2.08 11.74
C LYS A 11 12.77 1.72 13.04
N THR A 12 11.95 2.64 13.57
CA THR A 12 11.35 2.54 14.92
C THR A 12 9.83 2.49 14.89
N THR A 13 9.23 2.09 13.76
CA THR A 13 7.78 2.15 13.49
C THR A 13 7.18 3.57 13.50
N VAL A 14 6.27 3.88 12.56
CA VAL A 14 5.49 5.14 12.52
C VAL A 14 4.01 4.85 12.43
N GLU A 15 3.20 5.71 13.05
CA GLU A 15 1.74 5.54 13.14
C GLU A 15 1.01 5.67 11.79
N ARG A 16 1.49 6.52 10.86
CA ARG A 16 0.78 6.88 9.64
C ARG A 16 1.73 7.08 8.47
N ILE A 17 1.41 6.46 7.34
CA ILE A 17 2.08 6.73 6.05
C ILE A 17 1.05 7.05 4.98
N GLN A 18 1.35 8.09 4.24
CA GLN A 18 0.62 8.49 3.05
C GLN A 18 1.65 8.84 1.99
N LEU A 19 1.49 8.27 0.80
CA LEU A 19 2.38 8.50 -0.33
C LEU A 19 1.98 9.76 -1.09
N MET A 20 0.67 10.01 -1.22
CA MET A 20 0.15 11.19 -1.90
C MET A 20 -1.19 11.63 -1.32
N GLY A 21 -1.40 12.95 -1.25
CA GLY A 21 -2.59 13.54 -0.66
C GLY A 21 -3.15 14.71 -1.43
N TRP A 22 -4.42 14.57 -1.81
CA TRP A 22 -5.27 15.63 -2.31
C TRP A 22 -6.15 16.13 -1.17
N ASN A 23 -6.27 17.45 -1.03
CA ASN A 23 -7.22 18.03 -0.09
C ASN A 23 -8.64 17.99 -0.70
N PHE A 24 -9.53 17.16 -0.13
CA PHE A 24 -10.90 16.96 -0.62
C PHE A 24 -11.78 18.22 -0.54
N ASP A 25 -11.38 19.22 0.25
CA ASP A 25 -12.11 20.49 0.39
C ASP A 25 -11.87 21.44 -0.80
N THR A 26 -10.91 21.10 -1.68
CA THR A 26 -10.65 21.88 -2.89
C THR A 26 -11.59 21.47 -4.02
N VAL A 27 -12.16 22.49 -4.67
CA VAL A 27 -12.89 22.36 -5.94
C VAL A 27 -11.91 22.68 -7.06
N THR A 28 -11.77 21.76 -8.02
CA THR A 28 -10.96 21.95 -9.23
C THR A 28 -11.78 21.54 -10.45
N SER A 29 -11.56 22.23 -11.56
CA SER A 29 -12.10 21.89 -12.89
C SER A 29 -11.18 20.98 -13.69
N ASP A 30 -10.07 20.50 -13.11
CA ASP A 30 -9.15 19.60 -13.80
C ASP A 30 -9.82 18.25 -14.06
N GLU A 31 -10.03 17.98 -15.34
CA GLU A 31 -10.60 16.73 -15.82
C GLU A 31 -9.54 15.68 -16.17
N THR A 32 -8.25 16.02 -16.20
CA THR A 32 -7.21 15.04 -16.52
C THR A 32 -6.96 14.12 -15.32
N PRO A 33 -7.10 12.79 -15.47
CA PRO A 33 -6.77 11.86 -14.39
C PRO A 33 -5.27 11.85 -14.13
N VAL A 34 -4.89 11.74 -12.85
CA VAL A 34 -3.51 11.40 -12.49
C VAL A 34 -3.28 9.91 -12.68
N GLU A 35 -2.30 9.54 -13.50
CA GLU A 35 -1.87 8.15 -13.65
C GLU A 35 -0.96 7.74 -12.48
N VAL A 36 -1.32 6.69 -11.75
CA VAL A 36 -0.54 6.18 -10.61
C VAL A 36 -0.37 4.67 -10.71
N THR A 37 0.88 4.21 -10.74
CA THR A 37 1.21 2.78 -10.66
C THR A 37 2.16 2.55 -9.49
N ILE A 38 1.78 1.64 -8.61
CA ILE A 38 2.57 1.19 -7.45
C ILE A 38 2.71 -0.32 -7.57
N ARG A 39 3.91 -0.80 -7.92
CA ARG A 39 4.14 -2.22 -8.15
C ARG A 39 5.48 -2.74 -7.69
N ASN A 40 5.52 -4.02 -7.30
CA ASN A 40 6.75 -4.67 -6.83
C ASN A 40 7.44 -3.86 -5.70
N ASN A 41 6.70 -3.20 -4.82
CA ASN A 41 7.32 -2.48 -3.69
C ASN A 41 7.16 -3.29 -2.40
N SER A 42 8.14 -3.18 -1.52
CA SER A 42 8.12 -3.73 -0.18
C SER A 42 7.98 -2.60 0.83
N PHE A 43 6.86 -2.55 1.53
CA PHE A 43 6.57 -1.62 2.62
C PHE A 43 6.72 -2.36 3.94
N VAL A 44 7.72 -2.02 4.77
CA VAL A 44 8.08 -2.80 5.95
C VAL A 44 8.12 -1.95 7.21
N ASN A 45 7.56 -2.47 8.30
CA ASN A 45 7.52 -1.81 9.61
C ASN A 45 6.71 -0.51 9.62
N LEU A 46 5.55 -0.54 8.96
CA LEU A 46 4.56 0.55 8.96
C LEU A 46 3.39 0.19 9.87
N ARG A 47 2.90 1.08 10.76
CA ARG A 47 1.60 0.86 11.44
C ARG A 47 0.47 1.31 10.50
N GLY A 48 -0.59 0.50 10.44
CA GLY A 48 -1.81 0.90 9.73
C GLY A 48 -2.46 2.10 10.41
N THR A 49 -3.06 3.00 9.65
CA THR A 49 -4.15 3.93 10.03
C THR A 49 -4.39 5.02 8.98
N ASN A 50 -3.54 5.14 7.95
CA ASN A 50 -3.70 6.18 6.91
C ASN A 50 -3.97 5.60 5.52
N ILE A 51 -4.53 6.43 4.65
CA ILE A 51 -4.81 6.09 3.25
C ILE A 51 -3.53 6.37 2.45
N PHE A 52 -3.02 5.37 1.72
CA PHE A 52 -1.77 5.54 0.97
C PHE A 52 -1.90 6.61 -0.12
N LEU A 53 -3.01 6.60 -0.86
CA LEU A 53 -3.32 7.59 -1.88
C LEU A 53 -4.69 8.24 -1.66
N VAL A 54 -4.71 9.56 -1.50
CA VAL A 54 -5.95 10.34 -1.45
C VAL A 54 -5.94 11.25 -2.66
N LEU A 55 -6.84 11.06 -3.64
CA LEU A 55 -6.78 11.74 -4.94
C LEU A 55 -8.15 12.22 -5.42
N ASN A 56 -8.17 13.29 -6.24
CA ASN A 56 -9.39 13.79 -6.85
C ASN A 56 -9.88 12.85 -7.98
N ARG A 57 -9.22 12.91 -9.14
CA ARG A 57 -9.46 12.05 -10.31
C ARG A 57 -8.17 11.34 -10.67
N ALA A 58 -8.16 10.01 -10.69
CA ALA A 58 -6.95 9.23 -10.94
C ALA A 58 -7.24 7.85 -11.54
N ASN A 59 -6.23 7.30 -12.21
CA ASN A 59 -6.18 5.91 -12.62
C ASN A 59 -5.09 5.22 -11.80
N VAL A 60 -5.49 4.30 -10.92
CA VAL A 60 -4.61 3.74 -9.90
C VAL A 60 -4.40 2.25 -10.12
N VAL A 61 -3.15 1.80 -10.15
CA VAL A 61 -2.79 0.38 -10.22
C VAL A 61 -1.91 0.03 -9.02
N TYR A 62 -2.33 -0.97 -8.24
CA TYR A 62 -1.53 -1.65 -7.23
C TYR A 62 -1.32 -3.11 -7.62
N GLU A 63 -0.07 -3.50 -7.83
CA GLU A 63 0.25 -4.86 -8.29
C GLU A 63 1.47 -5.42 -7.57
N ARG A 64 1.41 -6.65 -7.06
CA ARG A 64 2.61 -7.36 -6.57
C ARG A 64 3.41 -6.63 -5.48
N ASN A 65 2.77 -5.79 -4.67
CA ASN A 65 3.43 -5.16 -3.53
C ASN A 65 3.38 -6.08 -2.29
N ILE A 66 4.33 -5.91 -1.38
CA ILE A 66 4.31 -6.48 -0.03
C ILE A 66 4.07 -5.35 0.98
N PHE A 67 3.03 -5.49 1.78
CA PHE A 67 2.74 -4.65 2.94
C PHE A 67 2.97 -5.47 4.20
N CYS A 68 4.14 -5.30 4.82
CA CYS A 68 4.52 -5.91 6.09
C CYS A 68 4.35 -4.87 7.20
N VAL A 69 3.27 -4.99 7.95
CA VAL A 69 2.95 -4.15 9.10
C VAL A 69 3.86 -4.55 10.28
N THR A 70 3.84 -3.81 11.37
CA THR A 70 4.56 -4.11 12.60
C THR A 70 3.67 -4.93 13.52
N LEU A 71 4.25 -5.87 14.28
CA LEU A 71 3.63 -6.86 15.19
C LEU A 71 2.65 -6.36 16.27
N ASP A 72 2.21 -5.10 16.21
CA ASP A 72 1.48 -4.41 17.28
C ASP A 72 0.29 -3.59 16.75
N SER A 73 -0.38 -4.09 15.72
CA SER A 73 -1.37 -3.32 14.97
C SER A 73 -2.73 -4.02 14.89
N SER A 74 -3.64 -3.68 15.81
CA SER A 74 -5.10 -3.83 15.57
C SER A 74 -5.62 -2.84 14.53
N TYR A 75 -4.74 -2.01 13.96
CA TYR A 75 -5.08 -0.97 13.01
C TYR A 75 -5.20 -1.53 11.59
N SER A 76 -6.20 -1.02 10.88
CA SER A 76 -6.43 -1.25 9.45
C SER A 76 -5.94 -0.04 8.65
N SER A 77 -5.68 -0.22 7.36
CA SER A 77 -5.34 0.86 6.43
C SER A 77 -6.14 0.70 5.13
N TYR A 78 -5.99 1.70 4.26
CA TYR A 78 -6.61 1.74 2.93
C TYR A 78 -5.54 2.01 1.88
N LEU A 79 -5.62 1.36 0.72
CA LEU A 79 -4.71 1.65 -0.39
C LEU A 79 -5.05 3.00 -1.01
N TYR A 80 -6.33 3.31 -1.19
CA TYR A 80 -6.71 4.58 -1.82
C TYR A 80 -8.06 5.16 -1.36
N LYS A 81 -8.25 6.43 -1.69
CA LYS A 81 -9.54 7.14 -1.70
C LYS A 81 -9.60 8.07 -2.89
N LEU A 82 -10.59 7.88 -3.77
CA LEU A 82 -10.78 8.67 -4.98
C LEU A 82 -12.06 9.50 -4.86
N LYS A 83 -12.02 10.79 -5.22
CA LYS A 83 -13.18 11.70 -5.10
C LYS A 83 -14.13 11.61 -6.31
N SER A 84 -13.58 11.39 -7.50
CA SER A 84 -14.32 11.36 -8.76
C SER A 84 -14.67 9.93 -9.18
N ASP A 85 -15.91 9.73 -9.62
CA ASP A 85 -16.45 8.50 -10.22
C ASP A 85 -15.88 8.21 -11.62
N ALA A 86 -15.32 9.22 -12.29
CA ALA A 86 -14.55 9.07 -13.52
C ALA A 86 -13.11 8.55 -13.31
N SER A 87 -12.77 8.15 -12.07
CA SER A 87 -11.50 7.51 -11.73
C SER A 87 -11.55 6.01 -12.01
N THR A 88 -10.38 5.35 -12.04
CA THR A 88 -10.29 3.90 -12.07
C THR A 88 -9.29 3.38 -11.05
N ALA A 89 -9.52 2.16 -10.57
CA ALA A 89 -8.59 1.50 -9.66
C ALA A 89 -8.52 -0.01 -9.95
N THR A 90 -7.32 -0.54 -10.06
CA THR A 90 -7.03 -1.97 -10.18
C THR A 90 -6.07 -2.37 -9.08
N VAL A 91 -6.47 -3.36 -8.28
CA VAL A 91 -5.67 -3.90 -7.18
C VAL A 91 -5.61 -5.41 -7.35
N ALA A 92 -4.42 -5.93 -7.63
CA ALA A 92 -4.21 -7.35 -7.90
C ALA A 92 -2.92 -7.84 -7.26
N ASP A 93 -2.92 -9.08 -6.80
CA ASP A 93 -1.72 -9.80 -6.38
C ASP A 93 -0.86 -9.05 -5.35
N ASN A 94 -1.46 -8.37 -4.37
CA ASN A 94 -0.71 -7.72 -3.30
C ASN A 94 -0.70 -8.60 -2.04
N ILE A 95 0.40 -8.58 -1.30
CA ILE A 95 0.57 -9.33 -0.05
C ILE A 95 0.39 -8.39 1.13
N LEU A 96 -0.52 -8.73 2.04
CA LEU A 96 -0.62 -8.11 3.36
C LEU A 96 -0.13 -9.10 4.41
N TYR A 97 0.89 -8.74 5.18
CA TYR A 97 1.39 -9.51 6.30
C TYR A 97 1.48 -8.64 7.55
N ASP A 98 1.32 -9.29 8.72
CA ASP A 98 1.49 -8.71 10.05
C ASP A 98 0.47 -7.62 10.44
N ALA A 99 -0.68 -7.56 9.77
CA ALA A 99 -1.83 -6.80 10.26
C ALA A 99 -2.67 -7.69 11.20
N GLY A 100 -3.01 -7.18 12.39
CA GLY A 100 -3.95 -7.87 13.28
C GLY A 100 -5.30 -8.14 12.61
N VAL A 101 -5.66 -7.32 11.61
CA VAL A 101 -6.91 -7.34 10.85
C VAL A 101 -6.64 -7.27 9.35
N ASN A 102 -7.62 -7.69 8.52
CA ASN A 102 -7.57 -7.42 7.08
C ASN A 102 -7.62 -5.91 6.82
N TRP A 103 -7.06 -5.49 5.69
CA TRP A 103 -7.19 -4.11 5.22
C TRP A 103 -8.37 -3.99 4.28
N ALA A 104 -8.90 -2.78 4.15
CA ALA A 104 -9.81 -2.47 3.05
C ALA A 104 -8.98 -1.94 1.88
N VAL A 105 -9.42 -2.23 0.66
CA VAL A 105 -8.72 -1.74 -0.55
C VAL A 105 -8.95 -0.25 -0.71
N ALA A 106 -10.21 0.17 -0.72
CA ALA A 106 -10.67 1.53 -0.83
C ALA A 106 -11.22 2.04 0.52
N ALA A 107 -10.95 3.30 0.84
CA ALA A 107 -11.50 3.96 2.02
C ALA A 107 -13.00 4.22 1.88
N SER A 108 -13.70 4.26 3.02
CA SER A 108 -15.12 4.62 3.05
C SER A 108 -15.37 5.99 2.37
N GLY A 109 -16.41 6.03 1.53
CA GLY A 109 -16.77 7.21 0.74
C GLY A 109 -15.83 7.49 -0.44
N SER A 110 -15.01 6.53 -0.86
CA SER A 110 -14.36 6.58 -2.18
C SER A 110 -15.42 6.44 -3.28
N ALA A 111 -15.31 7.24 -4.34
CA ALA A 111 -16.20 7.18 -5.49
C ALA A 111 -16.02 5.90 -6.32
N VAL A 112 -14.82 5.33 -6.28
CA VAL A 112 -14.51 4.02 -6.86
C VAL A 112 -14.26 3.04 -5.73
N MET A 113 -15.00 1.94 -5.71
CA MET A 113 -14.92 0.86 -4.73
C MET A 113 -14.94 -0.47 -5.47
N PRO A 114 -14.09 -1.45 -5.12
CA PRO A 114 -14.18 -2.79 -5.68
C PRO A 114 -15.36 -3.56 -5.06
N ASP A 115 -15.88 -4.56 -5.77
CA ASP A 115 -16.97 -5.43 -5.29
C ASP A 115 -16.59 -6.12 -3.98
N THR A 116 -15.34 -6.58 -3.88
CA THR A 116 -14.75 -7.08 -2.64
C THR A 116 -13.75 -6.06 -2.10
N ASN A 117 -14.16 -5.29 -1.10
CA ASN A 117 -13.34 -4.24 -0.50
C ASN A 117 -12.45 -4.74 0.65
N THR A 118 -11.70 -5.82 0.39
CA THR A 118 -10.83 -6.45 1.39
C THR A 118 -9.51 -6.86 0.75
N LEU A 119 -8.41 -6.46 1.37
CA LEU A 119 -7.09 -7.03 1.15
C LEU A 119 -6.81 -8.00 2.30
N GLU A 120 -6.90 -9.30 1.99
CA GLU A 120 -6.75 -10.35 2.98
C GLU A 120 -5.29 -10.53 3.40
N LYS A 121 -5.09 -10.77 4.69
CA LYS A 121 -3.75 -11.06 5.21
C LYS A 121 -3.34 -12.51 4.94
N VAL A 122 -2.05 -12.69 4.64
CA VAL A 122 -1.43 -14.02 4.55
C VAL A 122 -0.90 -14.45 5.91
N ALA A 123 -0.82 -15.77 6.13
CA ALA A 123 -0.29 -16.33 7.37
C ALA A 123 1.26 -16.41 7.39
N SER A 124 1.90 -16.61 6.25
CA SER A 124 3.35 -16.79 6.17
C SER A 124 4.08 -15.45 6.05
N ASN A 125 5.22 -15.33 6.74
CA ASN A 125 6.06 -14.13 6.67
C ASN A 125 6.70 -13.98 5.28
N PRO A 126 6.54 -12.82 4.60
CA PRO A 126 7.17 -12.53 3.33
C PRO A 126 8.69 -12.36 3.39
N PHE A 127 9.27 -12.23 4.58
CA PHE A 127 10.70 -12.04 4.80
C PHE A 127 11.29 -13.16 5.67
N THR A 128 12.45 -13.68 5.25
CA THR A 128 13.30 -14.56 6.08
C THR A 128 14.21 -13.75 7.00
N THR A 129 14.47 -12.49 6.67
CA THR A 129 15.16 -11.51 7.51
C THR A 129 14.54 -10.14 7.27
N ALA A 130 14.19 -9.44 8.35
CA ALA A 130 13.71 -8.05 8.31
C ALA A 130 14.29 -7.27 9.50
N ASP A 131 15.50 -6.73 9.33
CA ASP A 131 16.14 -5.84 10.30
C ASP A 131 15.94 -4.39 9.88
N CYS A 132 14.92 -3.76 10.46
CA CYS A 132 14.61 -2.35 10.20
C CYS A 132 15.63 -1.38 10.83
N SER A 133 16.46 -1.80 11.79
CA SER A 133 17.48 -0.92 12.38
C SER A 133 18.64 -0.72 11.41
N SER A 134 19.09 -1.83 10.82
CA SER A 134 20.21 -1.89 9.89
C SER A 134 19.79 -1.75 8.43
N GLY A 135 18.50 -1.91 8.10
CA GLY A 135 17.99 -1.89 6.73
C GLY A 135 18.22 -3.19 5.96
N ILE A 136 18.37 -4.32 6.65
CA ILE A 136 18.69 -5.60 6.02
C ILE A 136 17.40 -6.39 5.83
N PHE A 137 17.08 -6.73 4.58
CA PHE A 137 15.86 -7.44 4.23
C PHE A 137 16.14 -8.58 3.25
N ARG A 138 15.56 -9.74 3.52
CA ARG A 138 15.64 -10.92 2.64
C ARG A 138 14.26 -11.51 2.44
N LYS A 139 13.81 -11.58 1.19
CA LYS A 139 12.50 -12.16 0.85
C LYS A 139 12.48 -13.67 1.12
N SER A 140 11.30 -14.17 1.45
CA SER A 140 11.02 -15.61 1.43
C SER A 140 10.85 -16.09 -0.01
N VAL A 141 11.35 -17.29 -0.31
CA VAL A 141 11.22 -17.90 -1.64
C VAL A 141 9.76 -18.07 -2.06
N GLN A 142 8.84 -18.20 -1.10
CA GLN A 142 7.40 -18.29 -1.35
C GLN A 142 6.84 -17.02 -2.01
N TYR A 143 7.46 -15.87 -1.75
CA TYR A 143 7.00 -14.55 -2.20
C TYR A 143 8.03 -13.88 -3.12
N ALA A 144 8.85 -14.66 -3.82
CA ALA A 144 9.92 -14.15 -4.68
C ALA A 144 9.41 -13.18 -5.76
N ASP A 145 8.23 -13.45 -6.34
CA ASP A 145 7.61 -12.64 -7.40
C ASP A 145 6.87 -11.39 -6.88
N TYR A 146 6.93 -11.12 -5.57
CA TYR A 146 6.26 -10.00 -4.91
C TYR A 146 7.28 -9.06 -4.26
N GLY A 147 6.87 -7.81 -4.10
CA GLY A 147 7.66 -6.76 -3.47
C GLY A 147 8.94 -6.45 -4.23
N SER A 148 9.82 -5.70 -3.58
CA SER A 148 11.07 -5.27 -4.18
C SER A 148 12.07 -6.42 -4.30
N ASP A 149 12.78 -6.45 -5.42
CA ASP A 149 13.94 -7.31 -5.70
C ASP A 149 15.24 -6.74 -5.14
N ILE A 150 15.20 -5.60 -4.45
CA ILE A 150 16.37 -5.03 -3.77
C ILE A 150 16.68 -5.87 -2.54
N GLU A 151 17.75 -6.66 -2.62
CA GLU A 151 18.39 -7.26 -1.45
C GLU A 151 19.40 -6.26 -0.86
N GLN A 152 19.14 -5.77 0.36
CA GLN A 152 20.10 -4.98 1.11
C GLN A 152 20.86 -5.89 2.07
N MET A 153 22.19 -5.92 1.93
CA MET A 153 23.14 -6.68 2.76
C MET A 153 23.83 -5.80 3.78
#